data_AF-A0A327VQE7-F1
#
_entry.id   AF-A0A327VQE7-F1
#
_cell.length_a   1.000
_cell.length_b   1.000
_cell.length_c   1.000
_cell.angle_alpha   90.00
_cell.angle_beta   90.00
_cell.angle_gamma   90.00
#
_symmetry.space_group_name_H-M   'P 1'
#
loop_
_entity.id
_entity.type
_entity.pdbx_description
1 polymer ?
#
loop_
_entity_poly.entity_id
_entity_poly.type
_entity_poly.pdbx_seq_one_letter_code
_entity_poly.pdbx_strand_id
1 'polypeptide(L)'
;MLKKCLFSMFLLAATITVNAQQEKIKSPSSFFPDQKTKVLFVGTFHMDYPDMDAHKTSKDDRVDVLKEPKKSEMTALINYIKKFKPTKIAIEAFPEWNAVKKLRKYNQGAYRDERDERFQIAIRLASELKMDTIYSIDADGILEDLIKMDTTYFKNLMADFDFQSTDSMTLRYRKLYGYDDKLIPKIKLLDYFKYINSREMHLVLGGAYVVGDFKLGEFRGADVTALYWYDRNMRIVRNLQRITAGPEDRILMLFGNGHGSIIRHLLESSPEYQFVEFDSLK
;
A
#
# COMPACT_ATOMS: atom_id res chain seq x y z
N MET A 1 20.51 15.85 97.68
CA MET A 1 19.11 15.34 97.75
C MET A 1 18.20 16.32 97.01
N LEU A 2 17.14 15.78 96.41
CA LEU A 2 16.01 16.43 95.72
C LEU A 2 16.13 16.84 94.23
N LYS A 3 15.67 15.87 93.43
CA LYS A 3 15.04 15.90 92.11
C LYS A 3 14.21 17.16 91.79
N LYS A 4 14.32 17.65 90.54
CA LYS A 4 13.16 18.03 89.72
C LYS A 4 13.36 17.52 88.30
N CYS A 5 12.47 16.61 87.89
CA CYS A 5 12.37 16.01 86.57
C CYS A 5 11.90 17.05 85.55
N LEU A 6 12.64 17.24 84.46
CA LEU A 6 12.09 17.77 83.20
C LEU A 6 11.81 16.59 82.27
N PHE A 7 10.54 16.41 81.95
CA PHE A 7 10.04 15.42 81.02
C PHE A 7 10.09 16.03 79.61
N SER A 8 11.16 15.76 78.85
CA SER A 8 11.22 16.15 77.43
C SER A 8 10.46 15.12 76.60
N MET A 9 9.25 15.51 76.17
CA MET A 9 8.41 14.75 75.27
C MET A 9 8.94 14.92 73.83
N PHE A 10 9.72 13.96 73.34
CA PHE A 10 10.14 13.89 71.94
C PHE A 10 8.95 13.40 71.10
N LEU A 11 8.27 14.33 70.41
CA LEU A 11 7.24 13.99 69.44
C LEU A 11 7.93 13.43 68.17
N LEU A 12 7.92 12.11 68.02
CA LEU A 12 8.37 11.44 66.82
C LEU A 12 7.27 11.58 65.75
N ALA A 13 7.38 12.60 64.90
CA ALA A 13 6.51 12.76 63.74
C ALA A 13 6.85 11.65 62.71
N ALA A 14 6.14 10.53 62.78
CA ALA A 14 6.16 9.53 61.74
C ALA A 14 5.45 10.11 60.50
N THR A 15 6.23 10.66 59.55
CA THR A 15 5.73 10.99 58.22
C THR A 15 5.37 9.70 57.51
N ILE A 16 4.09 9.35 57.55
CA ILE A 16 3.50 8.35 56.67
C ILE A 16 3.55 8.96 55.26
N THR A 17 4.60 8.65 54.49
CA THR A 17 4.62 8.93 53.06
C THR A 17 3.62 7.99 52.41
N VAL A 18 2.39 8.46 52.22
CA VAL A 18 1.42 7.82 51.32
C VAL A 18 2.02 7.89 49.93
N ASN A 19 2.68 6.82 49.52
CA ASN A 19 3.20 6.68 48.17
C ASN A 19 2.01 6.39 47.27
N ALA A 20 1.27 7.45 46.89
CA ALA A 20 0.26 7.35 45.85
C ALA A 20 0.99 6.97 44.56
N GLN A 21 0.99 5.68 44.24
CA GLN A 21 1.51 5.17 42.98
C GLN A 21 0.61 5.72 41.88
N GLN A 22 0.97 6.90 41.35
CA GLN A 22 0.24 7.54 40.27
C GLN A 22 0.27 6.59 39.08
N GLU A 23 -0.87 6.00 38.74
CA GLU A 23 -0.98 5.11 37.58
C GLU A 23 -0.53 5.87 36.34
N LYS A 24 0.59 5.43 35.75
CA LYS A 24 1.07 5.98 34.49
C LYS A 24 0.20 5.44 33.36
N ILE A 25 -0.41 6.34 32.59
CA ILE A 25 -1.13 5.99 31.36
C ILE A 25 -0.16 5.25 30.44
N LYS A 26 -0.46 3.98 30.11
CA LYS A 26 0.33 3.17 29.18
C LYS A 26 0.10 3.65 27.75
N SER A 27 1.16 3.69 26.94
CA SER A 27 1.01 3.90 25.51
C SER A 27 0.15 2.77 24.90
N PRO A 28 -0.84 3.07 24.03
CA PRO A 28 -1.59 2.04 23.31
C PRO A 28 -0.68 1.06 22.55
N SER A 29 0.47 1.51 22.05
CA SER A 29 1.43 0.64 21.34
C SER A 29 2.02 -0.46 22.22
N SER A 30 2.07 -0.27 23.55
CA SER A 30 2.63 -1.26 24.49
C SER A 30 1.81 -2.54 24.64
N PHE A 31 0.59 -2.57 24.07
CA PHE A 31 -0.27 -3.76 24.05
C PHE A 31 0.01 -4.68 22.85
N PHE A 32 0.90 -4.28 21.94
CA PHE A 32 1.17 -5.01 20.69
C PHE A 32 2.64 -5.40 20.55
N PRO A 33 2.98 -6.39 19.71
CA PRO A 33 4.36 -6.82 19.50
C PRO A 33 5.26 -5.71 18.93
N ASP A 34 6.50 -5.67 19.40
CA ASP A 34 7.52 -4.74 18.87
C ASP A 34 8.00 -5.13 17.46
N GLN A 35 7.98 -6.43 17.15
CA GLN A 35 8.40 -6.95 15.85
C GLN A 35 7.21 -7.06 14.90
N LYS A 36 7.36 -6.49 13.71
CA LYS A 36 6.35 -6.48 12.65
C LYS A 36 6.93 -6.97 11.33
N THR A 37 6.10 -7.65 10.53
CA THR A 37 6.46 -8.04 9.17
C THR A 37 6.66 -6.78 8.32
N LYS A 38 7.77 -6.71 7.58
CA LYS A 38 8.08 -5.56 6.75
C LYS A 38 7.39 -5.70 5.39
N VAL A 39 6.66 -4.68 4.99
CA VAL A 39 5.98 -4.63 3.69
C VAL A 39 6.49 -3.43 2.92
N LEU A 40 7.10 -3.69 1.77
CA LEU A 40 7.44 -2.65 0.79
C LEU A 40 6.37 -2.64 -0.28
N PHE A 41 5.51 -1.62 -0.27
CA PHE A 41 4.59 -1.37 -1.37
C PHE A 41 5.34 -0.70 -2.52
N VAL A 42 5.12 -1.18 -3.74
CA VAL A 42 5.67 -0.65 -4.98
C VAL A 42 4.50 -0.41 -5.93
N GLY A 43 3.98 0.81 -5.89
CA GLY A 43 3.03 1.38 -6.83
C GLY A 43 3.66 1.57 -8.21
N THR A 44 2.93 1.16 -9.25
CA THR A 44 3.31 1.29 -10.66
C THR A 44 2.33 2.20 -11.40
N PHE A 45 2.69 2.60 -12.62
CA PHE A 45 1.81 3.31 -13.56
C PHE A 45 1.17 2.37 -14.60
N HIS A 46 1.16 1.06 -14.35
CA HIS A 46 0.84 0.00 -15.32
C HIS A 46 1.66 0.08 -16.60
N MET A 47 2.83 -0.56 -16.61
CA MET A 47 3.87 -0.29 -17.62
C MET A 47 3.53 -0.82 -19.02
N ASP A 48 2.51 -1.65 -19.14
CA ASP A 48 1.94 -2.13 -20.40
C ASP A 48 0.72 -1.32 -20.88
N TYR A 49 0.26 -0.35 -20.10
CA TYR A 49 -0.86 0.55 -20.39
C TYR A 49 -2.15 -0.19 -20.83
N PRO A 50 -2.80 -0.94 -19.92
CA PRO A 50 -3.97 -1.75 -20.24
C PRO A 50 -5.23 -0.91 -20.52
N ASP A 51 -5.20 0.40 -20.23
CA ASP A 51 -6.28 1.35 -20.46
C ASP A 51 -7.60 0.99 -19.74
N MET A 52 -7.47 0.32 -18.59
CA MET A 52 -8.57 -0.09 -17.71
C MET A 52 -8.98 0.99 -16.70
N ASP A 53 -8.07 1.91 -16.37
CA ASP A 53 -8.36 3.03 -15.49
C ASP A 53 -9.24 4.09 -16.17
N ALA A 54 -9.97 4.85 -15.36
CA ALA A 54 -10.77 5.99 -15.84
C ALA A 54 -9.89 7.09 -16.45
N HIS A 55 -8.71 7.35 -15.87
CA HIS A 55 -7.69 8.19 -16.48
C HIS A 55 -6.77 7.33 -17.36
N LYS A 56 -6.50 7.78 -18.58
CA LYS A 56 -5.69 7.03 -19.56
C LYS A 56 -4.55 7.89 -20.07
N THR A 57 -3.33 7.37 -19.98
CA THR A 57 -2.14 8.04 -20.50
C THR A 57 -2.19 8.14 -22.03
N SER A 58 -1.97 9.35 -22.55
CA SER A 58 -1.92 9.61 -23.99
C SER A 58 -0.80 8.82 -24.65
N LYS A 59 -0.97 8.39 -25.90
CA LYS A 59 0.06 7.60 -26.61
C LYS A 59 1.41 8.31 -26.70
N ASP A 60 1.41 9.63 -26.79
CA ASP A 60 2.63 10.45 -26.90
C ASP A 60 3.40 10.53 -25.58
N ASP A 61 2.72 10.28 -24.45
CA ASP A 61 3.32 10.28 -23.12
C ASP A 61 3.72 8.86 -22.64
N ARG A 62 3.41 7.81 -23.43
CA ARG A 62 3.77 6.42 -23.09
C ARG A 62 5.25 6.14 -23.33
N VAL A 63 5.82 5.29 -22.48
CA VAL A 63 7.20 4.81 -22.64
C VAL A 63 7.25 3.30 -22.87
N ASP A 64 8.26 2.82 -23.62
CA ASP A 64 8.52 1.39 -23.76
C ASP A 64 9.66 0.98 -22.82
N VAL A 65 9.33 0.30 -21.73
CA VAL A 65 10.30 -0.14 -20.71
C VAL A 65 11.31 -1.18 -21.23
N LEU A 66 11.10 -1.72 -22.44
CA LEU A 66 12.02 -2.65 -23.10
C LEU A 66 13.04 -1.94 -24.01
N LYS A 67 12.92 -0.63 -24.20
CA LYS A 67 13.81 0.18 -25.06
C LYS A 67 14.66 1.14 -24.23
N GLU A 68 15.83 1.49 -24.73
CA GLU A 68 16.66 2.50 -24.10
C GLU A 68 16.01 3.90 -24.21
N PRO A 69 16.13 4.77 -23.18
CA PRO A 69 16.91 4.57 -21.94
C PRO A 69 16.18 3.76 -20.84
N LYS A 70 14.87 3.50 -21.00
CA LYS A 70 14.03 2.91 -19.95
C LYS A 70 14.41 1.49 -19.57
N LYS A 71 14.94 0.70 -20.51
CA LYS A 71 15.49 -0.64 -20.24
C LYS A 71 16.64 -0.62 -19.23
N SER A 72 17.61 0.28 -19.41
CA SER A 72 18.71 0.43 -18.45
C SER A 72 18.24 1.02 -17.12
N GLU A 73 17.31 1.98 -17.16
CA GLU A 73 16.68 2.53 -15.94
C GLU A 73 15.92 1.46 -15.15
N MET A 74 15.29 0.50 -15.83
CA MET A 74 14.63 -0.63 -15.17
C MET A 74 15.62 -1.51 -14.42
N THR A 75 16.80 -1.76 -14.99
CA THR A 75 17.86 -2.47 -14.28
C THR A 75 18.30 -1.71 -13.01
N ALA A 76 18.39 -0.39 -13.06
CA ALA A 76 18.67 0.43 -11.89
C ALA A 76 17.56 0.33 -10.83
N LEU A 77 16.28 0.34 -11.25
CA LEU A 77 15.13 0.16 -10.37
C LEU A 77 15.15 -1.22 -9.66
N ILE A 78 15.39 -2.30 -10.40
CA ILE A 78 15.47 -3.65 -9.82
C ILE A 78 16.61 -3.75 -8.80
N ASN A 79 17.78 -3.21 -9.12
CA ASN A 79 18.91 -3.19 -8.20
C ASN A 79 18.62 -2.38 -6.93
N TYR A 80 17.86 -1.29 -7.06
CA TYR A 80 17.41 -0.53 -5.90
C TYR A 80 16.44 -1.33 -5.03
N ILE A 81 15.42 -1.95 -5.62
CA ILE A 81 14.43 -2.77 -4.91
C ILE A 81 15.09 -3.95 -4.18
N LYS A 82 16.11 -4.59 -4.76
CA LYS A 82 16.86 -5.69 -4.11
C LYS A 82 17.46 -5.34 -2.76
N LYS A 83 17.74 -4.07 -2.49
CA LYS A 83 18.21 -3.60 -1.17
C LYS A 83 17.22 -3.90 -0.05
N PHE A 84 15.93 -3.97 -0.40
CA PHE A 84 14.89 -4.42 0.53
C PHE A 84 15.05 -5.88 0.94
N LYS A 85 15.77 -6.72 0.18
CA LYS A 85 15.95 -8.16 0.45
C LYS A 85 14.60 -8.87 0.67
N PRO A 86 13.69 -8.86 -0.31
CA PRO A 86 12.38 -9.48 -0.13
C PRO A 86 12.52 -10.99 0.08
N THR A 87 11.75 -11.54 1.01
CA THR A 87 11.56 -12.99 1.21
C THR A 87 10.32 -13.50 0.48
N LYS A 88 9.38 -12.60 0.17
CA LYS A 88 8.16 -12.89 -0.59
C LYS A 88 7.87 -11.74 -1.57
N ILE A 89 7.28 -12.08 -2.71
CA ILE A 89 6.80 -11.12 -3.71
C ILE A 89 5.31 -11.40 -3.92
N ALA A 90 4.49 -10.38 -3.71
CA ALA A 90 3.06 -10.40 -3.91
C ALA A 90 2.66 -9.43 -5.02
N ILE A 91 1.74 -9.82 -5.90
CA ILE A 91 1.39 -9.07 -7.11
C ILE A 91 -0.11 -8.85 -7.26
N GLU A 92 -0.46 -7.78 -7.98
CA GLU A 92 -1.78 -7.52 -8.55
C GLU A 92 -2.10 -8.51 -9.69
N ALA A 93 -2.44 -9.73 -9.30
CA ALA A 93 -3.03 -10.71 -10.18
C ALA A 93 -3.89 -11.67 -9.37
N PHE A 94 -4.92 -12.21 -10.02
CA PHE A 94 -5.68 -13.33 -9.50
C PHE A 94 -4.88 -14.66 -9.60
N PRO A 95 -5.21 -15.69 -8.80
CA PRO A 95 -4.53 -16.99 -8.83
C PRO A 95 -4.47 -17.64 -10.23
N GLU A 96 -5.48 -17.42 -11.06
CA GLU A 96 -5.61 -17.93 -12.43
C GLU A 96 -4.48 -17.41 -13.35
N TRP A 97 -3.89 -16.26 -13.03
CA TRP A 97 -2.73 -15.75 -13.75
C TRP A 97 -1.50 -16.67 -13.59
N ASN A 98 -1.47 -17.52 -12.55
CA ASN A 98 -0.50 -18.58 -12.36
C ASN A 98 0.97 -18.09 -12.41
N ALA A 99 1.30 -17.23 -11.43
CA ALA A 99 2.61 -16.58 -11.33
C ALA A 99 3.77 -17.58 -11.27
N VAL A 100 3.63 -18.69 -10.55
CA VAL A 100 4.66 -19.73 -10.42
C VAL A 100 4.99 -20.38 -11.76
N LYS A 101 3.97 -20.72 -12.58
CA LYS A 101 4.20 -21.28 -13.92
C LYS A 101 4.91 -20.27 -14.82
N LYS A 102 4.53 -19.00 -14.76
CA LYS A 102 5.17 -17.93 -15.53
C LYS A 102 6.61 -17.70 -15.10
N LEU A 103 6.90 -17.71 -13.80
CA LEU A 103 8.26 -17.65 -13.26
C LEU A 103 9.14 -18.81 -13.76
N ARG A 104 8.63 -20.05 -13.72
CA ARG A 104 9.39 -21.22 -14.23
C ARG A 104 9.74 -21.08 -15.71
N LYS A 105 8.78 -20.67 -16.53
CA LYS A 105 9.00 -20.39 -17.95
C LYS A 105 9.95 -19.22 -18.18
N TYR A 106 9.85 -18.17 -17.37
CA TYR A 106 10.78 -17.05 -17.42
C TYR A 106 12.21 -17.51 -17.10
N ASN A 107 12.41 -18.38 -16.12
CA ASN A 107 13.73 -18.94 -15.81
C ASN A 107 14.31 -19.78 -16.98
N GLN A 108 13.45 -20.25 -17.91
CA GLN A 108 13.83 -20.97 -19.12
C GLN A 108 14.03 -20.06 -20.35
N GLY A 109 13.92 -18.74 -20.19
CA GLY A 109 14.15 -17.75 -21.25
C GLY A 109 12.88 -17.17 -21.90
N ALA A 110 11.68 -17.61 -21.51
CA ALA A 110 10.43 -17.05 -22.04
C ALA A 110 10.11 -15.66 -21.45
N TYR A 111 9.16 -14.93 -22.06
CA TYR A 111 8.57 -13.69 -21.53
C TYR A 111 9.57 -12.53 -21.31
N ARG A 112 10.62 -12.44 -22.13
CA ARG A 112 11.63 -11.36 -22.04
C ARG A 112 11.16 -10.04 -22.66
N ASP A 113 10.14 -10.12 -23.50
CA ASP A 113 9.51 -9.05 -24.26
C ASP A 113 8.15 -8.62 -23.70
N GLU A 114 7.76 -9.13 -22.53
CA GLU A 114 6.56 -8.70 -21.82
C GLU A 114 6.81 -7.36 -21.11
N ARG A 115 5.99 -6.33 -21.38
CA ARG A 115 6.18 -4.97 -20.84
C ARG A 115 5.66 -4.78 -19.41
N ASP A 116 4.71 -5.62 -19.04
CA ASP A 116 3.99 -5.64 -17.77
C ASP A 116 4.93 -5.72 -16.55
N GLU A 117 4.62 -4.95 -15.50
CA GLU A 117 5.37 -4.91 -14.24
C GLU A 117 5.50 -6.26 -13.53
N ARG A 118 4.51 -7.14 -13.68
CA ARG A 118 4.55 -8.49 -13.14
C ARG A 118 5.70 -9.28 -13.77
N PHE A 119 6.05 -8.98 -15.02
CA PHE A 119 7.22 -9.56 -15.68
C PHE A 119 8.50 -8.77 -15.40
N GLN A 120 8.49 -7.47 -15.67
CA GLN A 120 9.68 -6.62 -15.62
C GLN A 120 10.19 -6.35 -14.21
N ILE A 121 9.31 -6.42 -13.20
CA ILE A 121 9.65 -6.25 -11.78
C ILE A 121 9.50 -7.57 -11.02
N ALA A 122 8.29 -8.09 -10.84
CA ALA A 122 8.08 -9.21 -9.92
C ALA A 122 8.78 -10.50 -10.35
N ILE A 123 8.52 -10.99 -11.57
CA ILE A 123 9.13 -12.23 -12.09
C ILE A 123 10.64 -12.07 -12.26
N ARG A 124 11.09 -10.93 -12.81
CA ARG A 124 12.53 -10.64 -12.94
C ARG A 124 13.25 -10.67 -11.59
N LEU A 125 12.68 -10.00 -10.58
CA LEU A 125 13.25 -9.97 -9.23
C LEU A 125 13.26 -11.36 -8.59
N ALA A 126 12.16 -12.10 -8.69
CA ALA A 126 12.08 -13.48 -8.20
C ALA A 126 13.15 -14.38 -8.84
N SER A 127 13.32 -14.27 -10.17
CA SER A 127 14.33 -15.00 -10.93
C SER A 127 15.75 -14.67 -10.45
N GLU A 128 16.09 -13.38 -10.36
CA GLU A 128 17.42 -12.90 -9.94
C GLU A 128 17.73 -13.23 -8.48
N LEU A 129 16.71 -13.36 -7.62
CA LEU A 129 16.83 -13.76 -6.21
C LEU A 129 16.67 -15.27 -5.98
N LYS A 130 16.50 -16.06 -7.06
CA LYS A 130 16.30 -17.53 -7.01
C LYS A 130 15.11 -17.94 -6.13
N MET A 131 14.06 -17.14 -6.12
CA MET A 131 12.79 -17.48 -5.48
C MET A 131 12.02 -18.47 -6.36
N ASP A 132 11.25 -19.36 -5.75
CA ASP A 132 10.42 -20.35 -6.45
C ASP A 132 8.93 -19.97 -6.51
N THR A 133 8.54 -18.95 -5.74
CA THR A 133 7.15 -18.60 -5.49
C THR A 133 6.92 -17.10 -5.60
N ILE A 134 5.82 -16.73 -6.29
CA ILE A 134 5.24 -15.39 -6.32
C ILE A 134 3.76 -15.54 -5.97
N TYR A 135 3.26 -14.65 -5.12
CA TYR A 135 1.90 -14.73 -4.59
C TYR A 135 0.97 -13.77 -5.34
N SER A 136 -0.01 -14.32 -6.04
CA SER A 136 -1.14 -13.58 -6.60
C SER A 136 -2.11 -13.25 -5.45
N ILE A 137 -2.23 -11.97 -5.07
CA ILE A 137 -3.04 -11.55 -3.90
C ILE A 137 -4.14 -10.53 -4.23
N ASP A 138 -4.38 -10.28 -5.52
CA ASP A 138 -5.47 -9.39 -5.95
C ASP A 138 -6.84 -9.93 -5.53
N ALA A 139 -7.83 -9.05 -5.50
CA ALA A 139 -9.20 -9.36 -5.17
C ALA A 139 -10.15 -8.39 -5.85
N ASP A 140 -11.40 -8.78 -6.00
CA ASP A 140 -12.51 -7.88 -6.31
C ASP A 140 -13.16 -7.38 -5.01
N GLY A 141 -13.76 -6.19 -5.08
CA GLY A 141 -14.61 -5.68 -3.99
C GLY A 141 -15.91 -6.49 -3.85
N ILE A 142 -16.51 -6.48 -2.66
CA ILE A 142 -17.72 -7.22 -2.33
C ILE A 142 -18.90 -6.87 -3.24
N LEU A 143 -18.91 -5.66 -3.80
CA LEU A 143 -19.94 -5.23 -4.71
C LEU A 143 -20.09 -6.15 -5.93
N GLU A 144 -19.00 -6.74 -6.43
CA GLU A 144 -19.04 -7.72 -7.53
C GLU A 144 -19.78 -9.01 -7.17
N ASP A 145 -19.71 -9.43 -5.90
CA ASP A 145 -20.46 -10.58 -5.38
C ASP A 145 -21.93 -10.20 -5.18
N LEU A 146 -22.19 -9.00 -4.67
CA LEU A 146 -23.51 -8.48 -4.39
C LEU A 146 -24.33 -8.25 -5.68
N ILE A 147 -23.71 -7.77 -6.75
CA ILE A 147 -24.35 -7.62 -8.08
C ILE A 147 -24.87 -8.96 -8.61
N LYS A 148 -24.20 -10.07 -8.30
CA LYS A 148 -24.66 -11.42 -8.70
C LYS A 148 -25.86 -11.88 -7.87
N MET A 149 -26.03 -11.37 -6.66
CA MET A 149 -27.16 -11.70 -5.76
C MET A 149 -28.42 -10.89 -6.08
N ASP A 150 -28.29 -9.57 -6.28
CA ASP A 150 -29.38 -8.69 -6.71
C ASP A 150 -28.86 -7.68 -7.74
N THR A 151 -28.94 -8.07 -9.01
CA THR A 151 -28.42 -7.28 -10.11
C THR A 151 -29.10 -5.92 -10.23
N THR A 152 -30.40 -5.81 -9.97
CA THR A 152 -31.13 -4.55 -10.15
C THR A 152 -30.75 -3.54 -9.07
N TYR A 153 -30.78 -3.97 -7.80
CA TYR A 153 -30.45 -3.07 -6.69
C TYR A 153 -29.02 -2.54 -6.79
N PHE A 154 -28.04 -3.43 -6.96
CA PHE A 154 -26.63 -3.01 -6.93
C PHE A 154 -26.18 -2.29 -8.20
N LYS A 155 -26.78 -2.56 -9.37
CA LYS A 155 -26.56 -1.71 -10.55
C LYS A 155 -27.12 -0.31 -10.36
N ASN A 156 -28.30 -0.18 -9.75
CA ASN A 156 -28.86 1.13 -9.43
C ASN A 156 -28.02 1.87 -8.39
N LEU A 157 -27.44 1.14 -7.42
CA LEU A 157 -26.51 1.72 -6.45
C LEU A 157 -25.27 2.33 -7.14
N MET A 158 -24.74 1.66 -8.17
CA MET A 158 -23.59 2.13 -8.97
C MET A 158 -23.93 3.16 -10.05
N ALA A 159 -25.19 3.55 -10.25
CA ALA A 159 -25.57 4.46 -11.32
C ALA A 159 -24.72 5.75 -11.29
N ASP A 160 -24.20 6.19 -12.43
CA ASP A 160 -23.36 7.40 -12.54
C ASP A 160 -22.02 7.37 -11.78
N PHE A 161 -21.64 6.25 -11.14
CA PHE A 161 -20.34 6.10 -10.50
C PHE A 161 -19.34 5.51 -11.50
N ASP A 162 -18.46 6.35 -12.04
CA ASP A 162 -17.53 6.01 -13.13
C ASP A 162 -16.12 6.59 -12.96
N PHE A 163 -15.85 7.26 -11.84
CA PHE A 163 -14.64 8.02 -11.53
C PHE A 163 -14.37 9.20 -12.48
N GLN A 164 -15.39 9.67 -13.20
CA GLN A 164 -15.26 10.72 -14.21
C GLN A 164 -16.08 11.98 -13.92
N SER A 165 -16.48 12.23 -12.67
CA SER A 165 -17.03 13.53 -12.26
C SER A 165 -16.24 14.73 -12.82
N THR A 166 -16.95 15.80 -13.15
CA THR A 166 -16.40 17.06 -13.66
C THR A 166 -16.32 18.14 -12.59
N ASP A 167 -16.43 17.77 -11.31
CA ASP A 167 -16.31 18.73 -10.20
C ASP A 167 -14.93 19.41 -10.17
N SER A 168 -14.88 20.59 -9.52
CA SER A 168 -13.66 21.42 -9.50
C SER A 168 -12.43 20.71 -8.90
N MET A 169 -12.61 19.78 -7.97
CA MET A 169 -11.55 19.00 -7.37
C MET A 169 -11.13 17.85 -8.28
N THR A 170 -12.06 17.13 -8.89
CA THR A 170 -11.74 16.09 -9.88
C THR A 170 -10.96 16.67 -11.07
N LEU A 171 -11.30 17.88 -11.51
CA LEU A 171 -10.53 18.58 -12.55
C LEU A 171 -9.10 18.93 -12.11
N ARG A 172 -8.84 19.16 -10.81
CA ARG A 172 -7.48 19.36 -10.28
C ARG A 172 -6.69 18.05 -10.26
N TYR A 173 -7.34 16.94 -9.89
CA TYR A 173 -6.72 15.61 -9.98
C TYR A 173 -6.37 15.23 -11.42
N ARG A 174 -7.26 15.49 -12.39
CA ARG A 174 -6.94 15.29 -13.82
C ARG A 174 -5.73 16.09 -14.28
N LYS A 175 -5.54 17.31 -13.75
CA LYS A 175 -4.33 18.11 -14.04
C LYS A 175 -3.07 17.48 -13.44
N LEU A 176 -3.16 16.93 -12.22
CA LEU A 176 -2.07 16.17 -11.61
C LEU A 176 -1.72 14.93 -12.45
N TYR A 177 -2.71 14.13 -12.83
CA TYR A 177 -2.47 12.92 -13.65
C TYR A 177 -1.82 13.26 -14.99
N GLY A 178 -2.31 14.31 -15.67
CA GLY A 178 -1.69 14.79 -16.91
C GLY A 178 -0.29 15.41 -16.73
N TYR A 179 0.05 15.86 -15.52
CA TYR A 179 1.43 16.26 -15.19
C TYR A 179 2.30 15.02 -14.98
N ASP A 180 1.82 14.03 -14.23
CA ASP A 180 2.52 12.78 -13.93
C ASP A 180 2.82 11.97 -15.22
N ASP A 181 1.84 11.83 -16.11
CA ASP A 181 2.00 11.18 -17.43
C ASP A 181 3.20 11.79 -18.20
N LYS A 182 3.29 13.13 -18.20
CA LYS A 182 4.33 13.88 -18.89
C LYS A 182 5.70 13.81 -18.22
N LEU A 183 5.78 13.35 -16.97
CA LEU A 183 7.05 13.14 -16.27
C LEU A 183 7.72 11.83 -16.66
N ILE A 184 6.95 10.76 -16.86
CA ILE A 184 7.46 9.40 -17.15
C ILE A 184 8.53 9.39 -18.27
N PRO A 185 8.32 10.04 -19.44
CA PRO A 185 9.33 10.07 -20.49
C PRO A 185 10.54 10.97 -20.19
N LYS A 186 10.43 11.90 -19.24
CA LYS A 186 11.43 12.98 -19.01
C LYS A 186 12.41 12.70 -17.88
N ILE A 187 12.04 11.87 -16.91
CA ILE A 187 12.89 11.57 -15.74
C ILE A 187 13.24 10.09 -15.66
N LYS A 188 14.26 9.75 -14.89
CA LYS A 188 14.69 8.36 -14.70
C LYS A 188 13.64 7.56 -13.95
N LEU A 189 13.40 6.30 -14.32
CA LEU A 189 12.40 5.45 -13.65
C LEU A 189 12.60 5.38 -12.14
N LEU A 190 13.84 5.28 -11.63
CA LEU A 190 14.06 5.25 -10.18
C LEU A 190 13.56 6.53 -9.48
N ASP A 191 13.79 7.70 -10.08
CA ASP A 191 13.34 8.97 -9.51
C ASP A 191 11.81 9.10 -9.61
N TYR A 192 11.22 8.63 -10.71
CA TYR A 192 9.76 8.56 -10.85
C TYR A 192 9.11 7.61 -9.83
N PHE A 193 9.67 6.41 -9.62
CA PHE A 193 9.16 5.46 -8.64
C PHE A 193 9.26 5.98 -7.21
N LYS A 194 10.33 6.71 -6.86
CA LYS A 194 10.43 7.41 -5.56
C LYS A 194 9.35 8.47 -5.40
N TYR A 195 9.09 9.24 -6.46
CA TYR A 195 8.05 10.27 -6.45
C TYR A 195 6.66 9.64 -6.25
N ILE A 196 6.23 8.71 -7.11
CA ILE A 196 4.85 8.17 -7.06
C ILE A 196 4.56 7.33 -5.81
N ASN A 197 5.59 6.70 -5.22
CA ASN A 197 5.46 5.90 -3.99
C ASN A 197 5.63 6.71 -2.70
N SER A 198 5.87 8.02 -2.81
CA SER A 198 6.04 8.89 -1.66
C SER A 198 4.76 8.97 -0.81
N ARG A 199 4.93 9.28 0.48
CA ARG A 199 3.79 9.51 1.38
C ARG A 199 2.88 10.63 0.85
N GLU A 200 3.47 11.71 0.33
CA GLU A 200 2.72 12.83 -0.23
C GLU A 200 1.86 12.38 -1.41
N MET A 201 2.44 11.67 -2.38
CA MET A 201 1.68 11.17 -3.54
C MET A 201 0.55 10.24 -3.12
N HIS A 202 0.80 9.28 -2.23
CA HIS A 202 -0.27 8.40 -1.74
C HIS A 202 -1.37 9.16 -1.00
N LEU A 203 -1.05 10.15 -0.17
CA LEU A 203 -2.06 10.97 0.52
C LEU A 203 -2.88 11.79 -0.47
N VAL A 204 -2.23 12.44 -1.43
CA VAL A 204 -2.89 13.24 -2.46
C VAL A 204 -3.81 12.36 -3.31
N LEU A 205 -3.32 11.24 -3.83
CA LEU A 205 -4.12 10.30 -4.62
C LEU A 205 -5.26 9.67 -3.82
N GLY A 206 -5.08 9.40 -2.53
CA GLY A 206 -6.16 8.96 -1.65
C GLY A 206 -7.31 9.96 -1.58
N GLY A 207 -6.99 11.26 -1.63
CA GLY A 207 -7.98 12.34 -1.69
C GLY A 207 -8.87 12.31 -2.95
N ALA A 208 -8.42 11.69 -4.05
CA ALA A 208 -9.22 11.56 -5.27
C ALA A 208 -10.47 10.70 -5.06
N TYR A 209 -10.44 9.77 -4.10
CA TYR A 209 -11.57 8.88 -3.78
C TYR A 209 -12.61 9.50 -2.83
N VAL A 210 -12.36 10.71 -2.31
CA VAL A 210 -13.29 11.44 -1.43
C VAL A 210 -13.80 12.75 -2.05
N VAL A 211 -13.69 12.87 -3.37
CA VAL A 211 -14.24 13.95 -4.20
C VAL A 211 -15.00 13.36 -5.39
N GLY A 212 -15.60 14.20 -6.24
CA GLY A 212 -16.33 13.73 -7.41
C GLY A 212 -17.49 12.80 -7.05
N ASP A 213 -17.48 11.60 -7.60
CA ASP A 213 -18.51 10.57 -7.46
C ASP A 213 -18.79 10.17 -6.01
N PHE A 214 -17.82 10.38 -5.10
CA PHE A 214 -18.03 10.21 -3.66
C PHE A 214 -19.23 11.02 -3.12
N LYS A 215 -19.60 12.10 -3.80
CA LYS A 215 -20.69 13.01 -3.43
C LYS A 215 -22.03 12.68 -4.10
N LEU A 216 -22.14 11.54 -4.79
CA LEU A 216 -23.39 11.15 -5.45
C LEU A 216 -24.48 10.81 -4.43
N GLY A 217 -25.67 11.37 -4.62
CA GLY A 217 -26.81 11.18 -3.72
C GLY A 217 -26.56 11.73 -2.32
N GLU A 218 -27.33 11.25 -1.34
CA GLU A 218 -27.14 11.62 0.08
C GLU A 218 -25.88 10.93 0.65
N PHE A 219 -25.78 9.61 0.49
CA PHE A 219 -24.63 8.80 0.92
C PHE A 219 -24.15 7.81 -0.15
N ARG A 220 -24.86 7.71 -1.28
CA ARG A 220 -24.67 6.65 -2.28
C ARG A 220 -23.24 6.57 -2.81
N GLY A 221 -22.62 7.72 -3.11
CA GLY A 221 -21.23 7.78 -3.56
C GLY A 221 -20.24 7.24 -2.52
N ALA A 222 -20.45 7.58 -1.25
CA ALA A 222 -19.63 7.05 -0.16
C ALA A 222 -19.82 5.54 0.03
N ASP A 223 -21.07 5.06 -0.05
CA ASP A 223 -21.40 3.63 0.05
C ASP A 223 -20.75 2.82 -1.09
N VAL A 224 -20.84 3.30 -2.33
CA VAL A 224 -20.18 2.64 -3.47
C VAL A 224 -18.66 2.67 -3.30
N THR A 225 -18.05 3.79 -2.93
CA THR A 225 -16.60 3.86 -2.67
C THR A 225 -16.18 2.85 -1.60
N ALA A 226 -16.95 2.69 -0.54
CA ALA A 226 -16.68 1.72 0.52
C ALA A 226 -16.79 0.27 0.02
N LEU A 227 -17.90 -0.08 -0.64
CA LEU A 227 -18.21 -1.45 -1.07
C LEU A 227 -17.41 -1.93 -2.28
N TYR A 228 -17.00 -1.01 -3.15
CA TYR A 228 -16.27 -1.32 -4.37
C TYR A 228 -14.76 -1.16 -4.17
N TRP A 229 -14.30 0.05 -3.83
CA TRP A 229 -12.88 0.38 -3.88
C TRP A 229 -12.15 0.13 -2.56
N TYR A 230 -12.74 0.55 -1.45
CA TYR A 230 -12.12 0.35 -0.13
C TYR A 230 -12.11 -1.13 0.25
N ASP A 231 -13.24 -1.83 0.07
CA ASP A 231 -13.34 -3.26 0.34
C ASP A 231 -12.38 -4.11 -0.52
N ARG A 232 -12.19 -3.78 -1.81
CA ARG A 232 -11.17 -4.42 -2.66
C ARG A 232 -9.79 -4.39 -1.99
N ASN A 233 -9.37 -3.24 -1.50
CA ASN A 233 -8.08 -3.07 -0.82
C ASN A 233 -8.03 -3.79 0.54
N MET A 234 -9.13 -3.85 1.28
CA MET A 234 -9.24 -4.66 2.50
C MET A 234 -9.05 -6.15 2.21
N ARG A 235 -9.68 -6.67 1.15
CA ARG A 235 -9.56 -8.06 0.71
C ARG A 235 -8.13 -8.39 0.24
N ILE A 236 -7.48 -7.46 -0.45
CA ILE A 236 -6.06 -7.59 -0.83
C ILE A 236 -5.17 -7.69 0.44
N VAL A 237 -5.35 -6.80 1.43
CA VAL A 237 -4.61 -6.89 2.70
C VAL A 237 -4.94 -8.18 3.46
N ARG A 238 -6.17 -8.68 3.37
CA ARG A 238 -6.51 -10.00 3.92
C ARG A 238 -5.74 -11.13 3.21
N ASN A 239 -5.57 -11.06 1.89
CA ASN A 239 -4.73 -12.01 1.16
C ASN A 239 -3.25 -11.90 1.54
N LEU A 240 -2.75 -10.69 1.80
CA LEU A 240 -1.41 -10.47 2.37
C LEU A 240 -1.24 -11.17 3.72
N GLN A 241 -2.23 -11.07 4.63
CA GLN A 241 -2.23 -11.81 5.90
C GLN A 241 -2.14 -13.31 5.70
N ARG A 242 -2.88 -13.86 4.74
CA ARG A 242 -2.88 -15.31 4.45
C ARG A 242 -1.53 -15.85 3.99
N ILE A 243 -0.68 -15.01 3.41
CA ILE A 243 0.67 -15.40 2.99
C ILE A 243 1.75 -15.02 4.00
N THR A 244 1.43 -14.26 5.05
CA THR A 244 2.39 -13.80 6.06
C THR A 244 2.65 -14.92 7.06
N ALA A 245 3.92 -15.29 7.26
CA ALA A 245 4.32 -16.34 8.18
C ALA A 245 4.81 -15.79 9.53
N GLY A 246 5.35 -14.57 9.55
CA GLY A 246 5.85 -13.94 10.77
C GLY A 246 6.75 -12.73 10.52
N PRO A 247 7.35 -12.15 11.58
CA PRO A 247 8.09 -10.89 11.51
C PRO A 247 9.40 -10.97 10.70
N GLU A 248 9.91 -12.17 10.44
CA GLU A 248 11.07 -12.38 9.54
C GLU A 248 10.72 -12.19 8.06
N ASP A 249 9.44 -12.21 7.71
CA ASP A 249 9.03 -11.92 6.33
C ASP A 249 9.31 -10.46 5.94
N ARG A 250 9.78 -10.32 4.70
CA ARG A 250 10.00 -9.05 4.01
C ARG A 250 9.26 -9.12 2.70
N ILE A 251 8.03 -8.63 2.69
CA ILE A 251 7.10 -8.83 1.57
C ILE A 251 7.18 -7.61 0.65
N LEU A 252 7.57 -7.82 -0.59
CA LEU A 252 7.39 -6.82 -1.65
C LEU A 252 5.98 -6.98 -2.23
N MET A 253 5.23 -5.88 -2.31
CA MET A 253 3.87 -5.85 -2.80
C MET A 253 3.79 -4.92 -4.02
N LEU A 254 3.58 -5.49 -5.22
CA LEU A 254 3.62 -4.79 -6.51
C LEU A 254 2.21 -4.63 -7.10
N PHE A 255 1.74 -3.39 -7.19
CA PHE A 255 0.37 -3.03 -7.57
C PHE A 255 0.36 -1.71 -8.35
N GLY A 256 -0.73 -1.43 -9.07
CA GLY A 256 -1.01 -0.08 -9.58
C GLY A 256 -1.07 0.94 -8.44
N ASN A 257 -0.55 2.15 -8.68
CA ASN A 257 -0.38 3.15 -7.61
C ASN A 257 -1.71 3.65 -7.00
N GLY A 258 -2.84 3.46 -7.69
CA GLY A 258 -4.17 3.79 -7.17
C GLY A 258 -4.49 3.08 -5.84
N HIS A 259 -3.92 1.89 -5.62
CA HIS A 259 -4.08 1.13 -4.38
C HIS A 259 -3.26 1.67 -3.19
N GLY A 260 -2.21 2.44 -3.47
CA GLY A 260 -1.18 2.78 -2.48
C GLY A 260 -1.69 3.55 -1.27
N SER A 261 -2.66 4.43 -1.46
CA SER A 261 -3.24 5.25 -0.38
C SER A 261 -3.93 4.40 0.70
N ILE A 262 -4.82 3.49 0.28
CA ILE A 262 -5.59 2.64 1.19
C ILE A 262 -4.70 1.55 1.78
N ILE A 263 -3.86 0.89 0.97
CA ILE A 263 -2.92 -0.13 1.47
C ILE A 263 -1.97 0.47 2.51
N ARG A 264 -1.39 1.64 2.24
CA ARG A 264 -0.54 2.33 3.22
C ARG A 264 -1.28 2.55 4.52
N HIS A 265 -2.48 3.12 4.46
CA HIS A 265 -3.30 3.35 5.65
C HIS A 265 -3.54 2.05 6.44
N LEU A 266 -3.92 0.96 5.77
CA LEU A 266 -4.19 -0.33 6.42
C LEU A 266 -2.94 -0.95 7.04
N LEU A 267 -1.79 -0.84 6.37
CA LEU A 267 -0.52 -1.38 6.89
C LEU A 267 0.03 -0.53 8.04
N GLU A 268 -0.05 0.80 7.97
CA GLU A 268 0.39 1.71 9.04
C GLU A 268 -0.49 1.59 10.29
N SER A 269 -1.79 1.33 10.11
CA SER A 269 -2.74 1.08 11.20
C SER A 269 -2.63 -0.32 11.80
N SER A 270 -1.94 -1.25 11.14
CA SER A 270 -1.84 -2.64 11.59
C SER A 270 -0.77 -2.84 12.67
N PRO A 271 -1.06 -3.62 13.73
CA PRO A 271 -0.03 -4.06 14.67
C PRO A 271 0.90 -5.13 14.07
N GLU A 272 0.51 -5.79 12.97
CA GLU A 272 1.26 -6.90 12.35
C GLU A 272 2.31 -6.42 11.35
N TYR A 273 2.11 -5.24 10.77
CA TYR A 273 2.90 -4.76 9.63
C TYR A 273 3.66 -3.47 9.90
N GLN A 274 4.84 -3.38 9.29
CA GLN A 274 5.59 -2.15 9.13
C GLN A 274 5.59 -1.79 7.64
N PHE A 275 4.96 -0.67 7.29
CA PHE A 275 5.12 -0.07 5.97
C PHE A 275 6.55 0.46 5.82
N VAL A 276 7.26 0.02 4.78
CA VAL A 276 8.61 0.48 4.45
C VAL A 276 8.53 1.48 3.32
N GLU A 277 9.00 2.70 3.58
CA GLU A 277 9.03 3.77 2.58
C GLU A 277 9.95 3.40 1.42
N PHE A 278 9.46 3.55 0.20
CA PHE A 278 10.19 3.16 -1.00
C PHE A 278 11.53 3.90 -1.13
N ASP A 279 11.57 5.18 -0.81
CA ASP A 279 12.77 6.03 -0.89
C ASP A 279 13.81 5.76 0.22
N SER A 280 13.46 4.97 1.24
CA SER A 280 14.30 4.69 2.41
C SER A 280 15.25 3.49 2.24
N LEU A 281 15.23 2.78 1.10
CA LEU A 281 16.05 1.59 0.89
C LEU A 281 17.54 1.94 0.81
N LYS A 282 18.34 1.32 1.68
CA LYS A 282 19.79 1.55 1.82
C LYS A 282 20.60 0.44 1.18
#